data_AF-A0AAE3TC96-F1
#
_entry.id   AF-A0AAE3TC96-F1
#
_cell.length_a   1.000
_cell.length_b   1.000
_cell.length_c   1.000
_cell.angle_alpha   90.00
_cell.angle_beta   90.00
_cell.angle_gamma   90.00
#
_symmetry.space_group_name_H-M   'P 1'
#
loop_
_entity.id
_entity.type
_entity.pdbx_description
1 polymer ?
#
loop_
_entity_poly.entity_id
_entity_poly.type
_entity_poly.pdbx_seq_one_letter_code
_entity_poly.pdbx_strand_id
1 'polypeptide(L)'
;MGLALIPIVIVALWVVIVFNNSYRTCVRLENGANLGYEAVFDLGRPYLKPIAVPRLEDGTPIVRDSLWSIKVTPTTIYGLSMAPSIDERVYRFAWRNDLGLVLAADDPAEYERLVAEAGDANWDIEINNVGTQWLMNELAERPEFEVGRCPTSLVTW
;
A
#
# COMPACT_ATOMS: atom_id res chain seq x y z
N MET A 1 17.36 8.33 41.50
CA MET A 1 16.93 7.40 40.43
C MET A 1 15.78 7.91 39.54
N GLY A 2 15.21 9.11 39.77
CA GLY A 2 14.11 9.65 38.93
C GLY A 2 14.51 10.57 37.77
N LEU A 3 15.71 11.16 37.79
CA LEU A 3 16.16 12.14 36.79
C LEU A 3 16.67 11.53 35.47
N ALA A 4 17.11 10.26 35.48
CA ALA A 4 17.59 9.56 34.28
C ALA A 4 16.47 8.98 33.40
N LEU A 5 15.22 8.90 33.92
CA LEU A 5 14.08 8.35 33.19
C LEU A 5 13.45 9.38 32.23
N ILE A 6 13.47 10.66 32.60
CA ILE A 6 12.91 11.76 31.79
C ILE A 6 13.54 11.83 30.38
N PRO A 7 14.88 11.84 30.20
CA PRO A 7 15.46 11.90 28.86
C PRO A 7 15.14 10.64 28.03
N ILE A 8 15.08 9.46 28.64
CA ILE A 8 14.72 8.21 27.96
C ILE A 8 13.27 8.28 27.46
N VAL A 9 12.35 8.76 28.30
CA VAL A 9 10.93 8.92 27.93
C VAL A 9 10.77 9.94 26.81
N ILE A 10 11.51 11.04 26.83
CA ILE A 10 11.48 12.05 25.76
C ILE A 10 11.96 11.45 24.43
N VAL A 11 13.07 10.71 24.44
CA VAL A 11 13.60 10.05 23.23
C VAL A 11 12.59 9.00 22.72
N ALA A 12 12.01 8.20 23.61
CA ALA A 12 11.01 7.20 23.24
C ALA A 12 9.76 7.86 22.62
N LEU A 13 9.24 8.93 23.22
CA LEU A 13 8.11 9.69 22.70
C LEU A 13 8.43 10.30 21.33
N TRP A 14 9.63 10.87 21.16
CA TRP A 14 10.06 11.43 19.89
C TRP A 14 10.11 10.35 18.79
N VAL A 15 10.70 9.19 19.08
CA VAL A 15 10.73 8.05 18.14
C VAL A 15 9.30 7.64 17.76
N VAL A 16 8.40 7.50 18.72
CA VAL A 16 6.99 7.14 18.45
C VAL A 16 6.29 8.19 17.58
N ILE A 17 6.50 9.48 17.83
CA ILE A 17 5.92 10.56 17.02
C ILE A 17 6.47 10.51 15.59
N VAL A 18 7.78 10.35 15.43
CA VAL A 18 8.42 10.28 14.11
C VAL A 18 7.96 9.05 13.34
N PHE A 19 7.90 7.88 13.99
CA PHE A 19 7.37 6.65 13.39
C PHE A 19 5.92 6.86 12.94
N ASN A 20 5.07 7.37 13.83
CA ASN A 20 3.66 7.62 13.54
C ASN A 20 3.45 8.68 12.44
N ASN A 21 4.36 9.64 12.30
CA ASN A 21 4.31 10.59 11.19
C ASN A 21 4.68 9.90 9.87
N SER A 22 5.81 9.18 9.83
CA SER A 22 6.31 8.54 8.62
C SER A 22 5.35 7.49 8.05
N TYR A 23 4.80 6.63 8.92
CA TYR A 23 3.97 5.49 8.49
C TYR A 23 2.48 5.84 8.33
N ARG A 24 2.08 7.08 8.62
CA ARG A 24 0.74 7.59 8.26
C ARG A 24 0.73 8.33 6.92
N THR A 25 1.90 8.57 6.34
CA THR A 25 2.02 9.19 5.02
C THR A 25 1.40 8.28 3.97
N CYS A 26 0.69 8.89 3.04
CA CYS A 26 0.07 8.23 1.91
C CYS A 26 0.08 9.15 0.68
N VAL A 27 -0.03 8.50 -0.47
CA VAL A 27 -0.21 9.13 -1.77
C VAL A 27 -1.66 8.92 -2.19
N ARG A 28 -2.39 9.99 -2.49
CA ARG A 28 -3.74 9.90 -3.05
C ARG A 28 -3.66 9.59 -4.55
N LEU A 29 -4.44 8.63 -5.01
CA LEU A 29 -4.47 8.19 -6.40
C LEU A 29 -5.74 8.72 -7.08
N GLU A 30 -5.67 8.94 -8.40
CA GLU A 30 -6.80 9.46 -9.20
C GLU A 30 -8.04 8.55 -9.16
N ASN A 31 -7.83 7.24 -9.03
CA ASN A 31 -8.89 6.24 -8.93
C ASN A 31 -9.61 6.22 -7.56
N GLY A 32 -9.28 7.15 -6.66
CA GLY A 32 -9.90 7.29 -5.34
C GLY A 32 -9.29 6.43 -4.24
N ALA A 33 -8.37 5.52 -4.57
CA ALA A 33 -7.59 4.80 -3.57
C ALA A 33 -6.41 5.64 -3.06
N ASN A 34 -5.79 5.15 -1.99
CA ASN A 34 -4.55 5.69 -1.44
C ASN A 34 -3.47 4.61 -1.43
N LEU A 35 -2.24 4.98 -1.77
CA LEU A 35 -1.08 4.12 -1.55
C LEU A 35 -0.40 4.55 -0.24
N GLY A 36 -0.31 3.65 0.74
CA GLY A 36 0.31 3.95 2.02
C GLY A 36 0.58 2.71 2.85
N TYR A 37 1.11 2.88 4.06
CA TYR A 37 1.44 1.73 4.90
C TYR A 37 0.21 1.05 5.50
N GLU A 38 0.25 -0.26 5.63
CA GLU A 38 -0.82 -1.05 6.22
C GLU A 38 -1.05 -0.68 7.71
N ALA A 39 0.04 -0.52 8.44
CA ALA A 39 0.03 -0.12 9.84
C ALA A 39 1.24 0.77 10.17
N VAL A 40 1.25 1.37 11.37
CA VAL A 40 2.44 2.05 11.91
C VAL A 40 3.47 1.02 12.41
N PHE A 41 2.99 -0.07 13.01
CA PHE A 41 3.82 -1.19 13.47
C PHE A 41 3.28 -2.50 12.92
N ASP A 42 4.16 -3.29 12.31
CA ASP A 42 3.85 -4.65 11.85
C ASP A 42 4.60 -5.67 12.71
N LEU A 43 3.89 -6.34 13.63
CA LEU A 43 4.48 -7.27 14.58
C LEU A 43 4.91 -8.60 13.93
N GLY A 44 4.43 -8.88 12.72
CA GLY A 44 4.78 -10.08 11.95
C GLY A 44 6.10 -9.93 11.18
N ARG A 45 6.63 -8.71 11.06
CA ARG A 45 7.80 -8.41 10.22
C ARG A 45 9.06 -8.05 11.01
N PRO A 46 10.25 -8.35 10.45
CA PRO A 46 11.52 -7.87 11.00
C PRO A 46 11.51 -6.35 11.22
N TYR A 47 12.03 -5.92 12.36
CA TYR A 47 12.18 -4.51 12.73
C TYR A 47 10.87 -3.71 12.79
N LEU A 48 9.72 -4.39 12.91
CA LEU A 48 8.39 -3.77 12.97
C LEU A 48 8.04 -2.92 11.73
N LYS A 49 8.73 -3.15 10.61
CA LYS A 49 8.62 -2.34 9.41
C LYS A 49 7.37 -2.74 8.62
N PRO A 50 6.34 -1.88 8.53
CA PRO A 50 5.14 -2.18 7.76
C PRO A 50 5.42 -2.13 6.26
N ILE A 51 4.52 -2.73 5.48
CA ILE A 51 4.51 -2.65 4.01
C ILE A 51 3.55 -1.59 3.50
N ALA A 52 3.87 -1.03 2.33
CA ALA A 52 2.94 -0.24 1.55
C ALA A 52 1.89 -1.15 0.88
N VAL A 53 0.63 -0.71 0.92
CA VAL A 53 -0.53 -1.35 0.32
C VAL A 53 -1.49 -0.29 -0.27
N PRO A 54 -2.26 -0.60 -1.32
CA PRO A 54 -3.38 0.19 -1.77
C PRO A 54 -4.52 0.05 -0.76
N ARG A 55 -5.16 1.17 -0.46
CA ARG A 55 -6.18 1.31 0.58
C ARG A 55 -7.35 2.13 0.06
N LEU A 56 -8.50 1.88 0.66
CA LEU A 56 -9.67 2.75 0.52
C LEU A 56 -9.42 4.09 1.24
N GLU A 57 -10.30 5.06 1.00
CA GLU A 57 -10.21 6.39 1.64
C GLU A 57 -10.30 6.32 3.17
N ASP A 58 -11.02 5.34 3.71
CA ASP A 58 -11.14 5.10 5.15
C ASP A 58 -9.92 4.40 5.78
N GLY A 59 -8.91 4.05 4.98
CA GLY A 59 -7.69 3.36 5.40
C GLY A 59 -7.77 1.84 5.38
N THR A 60 -8.90 1.26 4.99
CA THR A 60 -9.03 -0.19 4.84
C THR A 60 -8.12 -0.69 3.71
N PRO A 61 -7.21 -1.65 3.96
CA PRO A 61 -6.41 -2.26 2.90
C PRO A 61 -7.29 -2.97 1.88
N ILE A 62 -7.06 -2.68 0.59
CA ILE A 62 -7.73 -3.37 -0.51
C ILE A 62 -7.23 -4.80 -0.60
N VAL A 63 -5.91 -4.99 -0.46
CA VAL A 63 -5.24 -6.29 -0.36
C VAL A 63 -4.26 -6.24 0.82
N ARG A 64 -4.36 -7.22 1.72
CA ARG A 64 -3.53 -7.30 2.95
C ARG A 64 -2.26 -8.12 2.75
N ASP A 65 -2.28 -9.09 1.83
CA ASP A 65 -1.16 -10.01 1.64
C ASP A 65 -0.06 -9.40 0.77
N SER A 66 1.10 -9.18 1.40
CA SER A 66 2.44 -8.90 0.83
C SER A 66 2.45 -8.60 -0.67
N LEU A 67 2.02 -7.40 -1.07
CA LEU A 67 1.97 -7.06 -2.49
C LEU A 67 3.36 -7.05 -3.10
N TRP A 68 3.57 -7.83 -4.16
CA TRP A 68 4.83 -7.82 -4.90
C TRP A 68 4.87 -6.59 -5.79
N SER A 69 4.12 -6.60 -6.89
CA SER A 69 4.02 -5.49 -7.83
C SER A 69 2.57 -5.15 -8.08
N ILE A 70 2.33 -3.83 -8.14
CA ILE A 70 1.04 -3.28 -8.54
C ILE A 70 1.22 -2.35 -9.73
N LYS A 71 0.16 -2.26 -10.49
CA LYS A 71 -0.06 -1.38 -11.61
C LYS A 71 -1.23 -0.48 -11.24
N VAL A 72 -0.98 0.81 -11.18
CA VAL A 72 -1.98 1.82 -10.85
C VAL A 72 -2.32 2.58 -12.13
N THR A 73 -3.60 2.68 -12.43
CA THR A 73 -4.15 3.51 -13.50
C THR A 73 -5.19 4.49 -12.94
N PRO A 74 -5.65 5.47 -13.74
CA PRO A 74 -6.69 6.41 -13.32
C PRO A 74 -8.00 5.75 -12.87
N THR A 75 -8.26 4.50 -13.25
CA THR A 75 -9.47 3.78 -12.87
C THR A 75 -9.21 2.54 -12.03
N THR A 76 -8.11 1.83 -12.28
CA THR A 76 -7.93 0.45 -11.81
C THR A 76 -6.59 0.28 -11.11
N ILE A 77 -6.55 -0.58 -10.08
CA ILE A 77 -5.31 -1.11 -9.51
C ILE A 77 -5.29 -2.60 -9.77
N TYR A 78 -4.23 -3.13 -10.36
CA TYR A 78 -4.10 -4.57 -10.59
C TYR A 78 -2.67 -5.03 -10.38
N GLY A 79 -2.46 -6.31 -10.09
CA GLY A 79 -1.12 -6.79 -9.78
C GLY A 79 -1.11 -8.17 -9.16
N LEU A 80 -0.03 -8.44 -8.41
CA LEU A 80 0.24 -9.73 -7.77
C LEU A 80 0.38 -9.54 -6.25
N SER A 81 -0.38 -10.32 -5.47
CA SER A 81 -0.06 -10.54 -4.05
C SER A 81 1.02 -11.63 -3.89
N MET A 82 1.92 -11.50 -2.93
CA MET A 82 2.86 -12.58 -2.59
C MET A 82 2.16 -13.56 -1.65
N ALA A 83 1.94 -14.77 -2.12
CA ALA A 83 1.87 -15.92 -1.24
C ALA A 83 2.62 -17.11 -1.86
N PRO A 84 3.03 -18.10 -1.03
CA PRO A 84 4.03 -19.10 -1.41
C PRO A 84 3.53 -20.20 -2.38
N SER A 85 2.42 -20.00 -3.11
CA SER A 85 1.92 -21.04 -4.03
C SER A 85 2.46 -20.90 -5.45
N ILE A 86 2.37 -22.02 -6.17
CA ILE A 86 2.87 -22.20 -7.54
C ILE A 86 1.84 -21.68 -8.58
N ASP A 87 0.58 -21.40 -8.20
CA ASP A 87 -0.45 -20.88 -9.12
C ASP A 87 -0.61 -19.36 -8.98
N GLU A 88 -0.03 -18.61 -9.92
CA GLU A 88 -0.10 -17.15 -9.98
C GLU A 88 -1.54 -16.61 -10.07
N ARG A 89 -2.50 -17.38 -10.59
CA ARG A 89 -3.89 -16.89 -10.76
C ARG A 89 -4.59 -16.66 -9.44
N VAL A 90 -4.18 -17.37 -8.38
CA VAL A 90 -4.70 -17.19 -7.02
C VAL A 90 -4.34 -15.81 -6.46
N TYR A 91 -3.31 -15.16 -7.03
CA TYR A 91 -2.76 -13.92 -6.50
C TYR A 91 -2.90 -12.72 -7.42
N ARG A 92 -3.46 -12.94 -8.62
CA ARG A 92 -3.81 -11.85 -9.52
C ARG A 92 -5.11 -11.22 -9.03
N PHE A 93 -5.04 -9.92 -8.82
CA PHE A 93 -6.18 -9.13 -8.41
C PHE A 93 -6.32 -7.90 -9.29
N ALA A 94 -7.55 -7.43 -9.40
CA ALA A 94 -7.88 -6.11 -9.90
C ALA A 94 -8.83 -5.45 -8.89
N TRP A 95 -8.73 -4.14 -8.75
CA TRP A 95 -9.63 -3.33 -7.95
C TRP A 95 -10.05 -2.11 -8.73
N ARG A 96 -11.35 -1.81 -8.69
CA ARG A 96 -11.94 -0.60 -9.27
C ARG A 96 -12.95 -0.02 -8.29
N ASN A 97 -13.02 1.30 -8.18
CA ASN A 97 -13.84 1.95 -7.14
C ASN A 97 -15.34 1.65 -7.23
N ASP A 98 -15.88 1.39 -8.42
CA ASP A 98 -17.29 1.05 -8.67
C ASP A 98 -17.62 -0.44 -8.46
N LEU A 99 -16.64 -1.33 -8.49
CA LEU A 99 -16.84 -2.79 -8.43
C LEU A 99 -16.24 -3.45 -7.19
N GLY A 100 -15.21 -2.85 -6.60
CA GLY A 100 -14.43 -3.45 -5.53
C GLY A 100 -13.32 -4.37 -6.04
N LEU A 101 -12.90 -5.28 -5.16
CA LEU A 101 -11.81 -6.23 -5.40
C LEU A 101 -12.31 -7.45 -6.19
N VAL A 102 -11.61 -7.78 -7.27
CA VAL A 102 -11.82 -8.96 -8.10
C VAL A 102 -10.55 -9.79 -8.09
N LEU A 103 -10.67 -11.07 -7.72
CA LEU A 103 -9.58 -12.04 -7.78
C LEU A 103 -9.71 -12.88 -9.05
N ALA A 104 -8.62 -13.04 -9.80
CA ALA A 104 -8.64 -13.79 -11.07
C ALA A 104 -8.99 -15.28 -10.87
N ALA A 105 -8.75 -15.83 -9.69
CA ALA A 105 -9.16 -17.19 -9.35
C ALA A 105 -10.67 -17.34 -9.15
N ASP A 106 -11.34 -16.28 -8.70
CA ASP A 106 -12.78 -16.28 -8.41
C ASP A 106 -13.59 -15.91 -9.65
N ASP A 107 -13.18 -14.85 -10.36
CA ASP A 107 -13.81 -14.39 -11.61
C ASP A 107 -12.74 -13.96 -12.65
N PRO A 108 -12.23 -14.90 -13.45
CA PRO A 108 -11.20 -14.62 -14.44
C PRO A 108 -11.70 -13.74 -15.58
N ALA A 109 -12.98 -13.84 -15.95
CA ALA A 109 -13.53 -13.06 -17.06
C ALA A 109 -13.63 -11.58 -16.70
N GLU A 110 -14.10 -11.29 -15.49
CA GLU A 110 -14.18 -9.93 -14.98
C GLU A 110 -12.80 -9.34 -14.73
N TYR A 111 -11.86 -10.13 -14.20
CA TYR A 111 -10.46 -9.71 -14.04
C TYR A 111 -9.84 -9.27 -15.38
N GLU A 112 -9.91 -10.11 -16.42
CA GLU A 112 -9.32 -9.78 -17.73
C GLU A 112 -9.99 -8.55 -18.36
N ARG A 113 -11.31 -8.39 -18.18
CA ARG A 113 -12.03 -7.20 -18.61
C ARG A 113 -11.51 -5.94 -17.93
N LEU A 114 -11.32 -5.97 -16.61
CA LEU A 114 -10.80 -4.83 -15.84
C LEU A 114 -9.38 -4.45 -16.21
N VAL A 115 -8.52 -5.44 -16.46
CA VAL A 115 -7.13 -5.20 -16.90
C VAL A 115 -7.10 -4.60 -18.31
N ALA A 116 -7.94 -5.10 -19.22
CA ALA A 116 -8.04 -4.56 -20.58
C ALA A 116 -8.56 -3.12 -20.62
N GLU A 117 -9.50 -2.77 -19.73
CA GLU A 117 -10.06 -1.43 -19.62
C GLU A 117 -9.16 -0.43 -18.87
N ALA A 118 -8.21 -0.90 -18.06
CA ALA A 118 -7.42 -0.07 -17.16
C ALA A 118 -6.54 0.97 -17.87
N GLY A 119 -6.17 0.71 -19.13
CA GLY A 119 -5.26 1.55 -19.91
C GLY A 119 -3.79 1.44 -19.45
N ASP A 120 -3.00 2.46 -19.78
CA ASP A 120 -1.59 2.53 -19.41
C ASP A 120 -1.42 2.70 -17.89
N ALA A 121 -0.53 1.91 -17.30
CA ALA A 121 -0.32 1.87 -15.87
C ALA A 121 1.04 2.42 -15.45
N ASN A 122 1.13 2.93 -14.21
CA ASN A 122 2.35 3.45 -13.60
C ASN A 122 3.03 4.59 -14.40
N TRP A 123 2.31 5.24 -15.30
CA TRP A 123 2.78 6.38 -16.08
C TRP A 123 4.13 6.12 -16.79
N ASP A 124 5.00 7.12 -16.81
CA ASP A 124 6.36 7.12 -17.39
C ASP A 124 7.39 6.27 -16.61
N ILE A 125 6.95 5.47 -15.63
CA ILE A 125 7.82 4.52 -14.92
C ILE A 125 8.12 3.36 -15.88
N GLU A 126 9.26 3.43 -16.59
CA GLU A 126 9.74 2.46 -17.58
C GLU A 126 9.98 1.02 -17.04
N ILE A 127 9.66 0.76 -15.77
CA ILE A 127 9.81 -0.53 -15.11
C ILE A 127 8.43 -1.16 -14.92
N ASN A 128 8.12 -2.16 -15.76
CA ASN A 128 6.82 -2.83 -15.81
C ASN A 128 6.38 -3.52 -14.49
N ASN A 129 7.30 -3.80 -13.57
CA ASN A 129 7.03 -4.46 -12.28
C ASN A 129 7.93 -3.89 -11.19
N VAL A 130 7.43 -2.94 -10.42
CA VAL A 130 8.12 -2.38 -9.25
C VAL A 130 7.43 -2.80 -7.96
N GLY A 131 8.21 -2.90 -6.89
CA GLY A 131 7.70 -3.18 -5.56
C GLY A 131 6.69 -2.12 -5.11
N THR A 132 5.57 -2.50 -4.49
CA THR A 132 4.56 -1.56 -3.97
C THR A 132 5.16 -0.48 -3.07
N GLN A 133 6.14 -0.86 -2.23
CA GLN A 133 6.88 0.07 -1.39
C GLN A 133 7.72 1.07 -2.17
N TRP A 134 8.39 0.60 -3.23
CA TRP A 134 9.19 1.48 -4.08
C TRP A 134 8.27 2.46 -4.82
N LEU A 135 7.17 1.96 -5.37
CA LEU A 135 6.18 2.79 -6.06
C LEU A 135 5.63 3.88 -5.13
N MET A 136 5.28 3.53 -3.90
CA MET A 136 4.83 4.53 -2.92
C MET A 136 5.84 5.66 -2.72
N ASN A 137 7.13 5.32 -2.57
CA ASN A 137 8.17 6.31 -2.34
C ASN A 137 8.39 7.19 -3.59
N GLU A 138 8.45 6.57 -4.77
CA GLU A 138 8.57 7.26 -6.05
C GLU A 138 7.41 8.26 -6.26
N LEU A 139 6.17 7.82 -6.04
CA LEU A 139 5.01 8.70 -6.18
C LEU A 139 4.96 9.82 -5.13
N ALA A 140 5.50 9.58 -3.93
CA ALA A 140 5.55 10.60 -2.88
C ALA A 140 6.57 11.72 -3.18
N GLU A 141 7.53 11.49 -4.06
CA GLU A 141 8.52 12.50 -4.48
C GLU A 141 8.05 13.34 -5.68
N ARG A 142 6.96 12.94 -6.32
CA ARG A 142 6.42 13.55 -7.53
C ARG A 142 5.44 14.69 -7.21
N PRO A 143 5.61 15.88 -7.80
CA PRO A 143 4.79 17.06 -7.48
C PRO A 143 3.33 16.95 -7.92
N GLU A 144 3.01 16.08 -8.88
CA GLU A 144 1.66 15.86 -9.39
C GLU A 144 0.76 15.05 -8.44
N PHE A 145 1.35 14.34 -7.46
CA PHE A 145 0.59 13.56 -6.50
C PHE A 145 0.34 14.32 -5.20
N GLU A 146 -0.87 14.20 -4.68
CA GLU A 146 -1.20 14.71 -3.34
C GLU A 146 -0.67 13.75 -2.27
N VAL A 147 0.34 14.22 -1.53
CA VAL A 147 0.92 13.50 -0.39
C VAL A 147 0.35 14.05 0.91
N GLY A 148 -0.22 13.18 1.73
CA GLY A 148 -0.91 13.57 2.95
C GLY A 148 -0.83 12.52 4.05
N ARG A 149 -1.65 12.72 5.08
CA ARG A 149 -1.84 11.72 6.15
C ARG A 149 -3.18 11.03 5.93
N CYS A 150 -3.15 9.71 5.84
CA CYS A 150 -4.36 8.91 5.73
C CYS A 150 -4.67 8.17 7.04
N PRO A 151 -5.90 7.69 7.22
CA PRO A 151 -6.19 6.69 8.24
C PRO A 151 -5.27 5.47 8.04
N THR A 152 -4.56 5.09 9.10
CA THR A 152 -3.64 3.94 9.12
C THR A 152 -3.83 3.22 10.46
N SER A 153 -3.88 1.88 10.42
CA SER A 153 -3.92 1.09 11.65
C SER A 153 -2.69 1.37 12.51
N LEU A 154 -2.85 1.35 13.83
CA LEU A 154 -1.69 1.50 14.70
C LEU A 154 -0.79 0.24 14.64
N VAL A 155 -1.40 -0.95 14.61
CA VAL A 155 -0.70 -2.23 14.69
C VAL A 155 -1.33 -3.25 13.73
N THR A 156 -0.51 -4.11 13.15
CA THR A 156 -0.90 -5.36 12.46
C THR A 156 0.05 -6.51 12.87
N TRP A 157 -0.22 -7.75 12.45
CA TRP A 157 0.53 -8.95 12.81
C TRP A 157 0.78 -9.88 11.62
#